data_AF-R6DNW2-F1
#
_entry.id   AF-R6DNW2-F1
#
_cell.length_a   1.000
_cell.length_b   1.000
_cell.length_c   1.000
_cell.angle_alpha   90.00
_cell.angle_beta   90.00
_cell.angle_gamma   90.00
#
_symmetry.space_group_name_H-M   'P 1'
#
loop_
_entity.id
_entity.type
_entity.pdbx_description
1 polymer ?
#
loop_
_entity_poly.entity_id
_entity_poly.type
_entity_poly.pdbx_seq_one_letter_code
_entity_poly.pdbx_strand_id
1 'polypeptide(L)'
;MTLEKIGSKTITEIAKEIFEIVRNEESMNDCFGIRWDSAKYNVGDNLPNSHQLLQDQEYGENDEPIYPEGEGFYQGYFDAGELNGTCSLGIDFYDSAEKIARKIEKSNLYNYNGDSKFYLIQGPYAEGGVDLDELIIANATVRTIF
;
A
#
# COMPACT_ATOMS: atom_id res chain seq x y z
N MET A 1 -11.08 6.37 -12.88
CA MET A 1 -10.73 7.80 -12.92
C MET A 1 -9.22 7.88 -12.82
N THR A 2 -8.53 8.42 -13.83
CA THR A 2 -7.06 8.50 -13.80
C THR A 2 -6.66 9.60 -12.83
N LEU A 3 -5.94 9.24 -11.77
CA LEU A 3 -5.42 10.22 -10.82
C LEU A 3 -4.26 10.95 -11.48
N GLU A 4 -4.34 12.27 -11.63
CA GLU A 4 -3.23 13.05 -12.18
C GLU A 4 -2.34 13.66 -11.09
N LYS A 5 -2.90 13.85 -9.89
CA LYS A 5 -2.25 14.53 -8.75
C LYS A 5 -2.66 13.97 -7.40
N ILE A 6 -1.75 14.09 -6.43
CA ILE A 6 -2.00 13.89 -5.00
C ILE A 6 -1.59 15.19 -4.30
N GLY A 7 -2.54 15.80 -3.58
CA GLY A 7 -2.36 17.14 -3.04
C GLY A 7 -2.01 18.15 -4.14
N SER A 8 -0.84 18.77 -4.04
CA SER A 8 -0.34 19.75 -5.02
C SER A 8 0.59 19.16 -6.10
N LYS A 9 1.00 17.90 -5.96
CA LYS A 9 2.03 17.28 -6.82
C LYS A 9 1.41 16.32 -7.84
N THR A 10 2.02 16.24 -9.01
CA THR A 10 1.71 15.23 -10.02
C THR A 10 2.24 13.87 -9.60
N ILE A 11 1.65 12.79 -10.13
CA ILE A 11 2.15 11.43 -9.89
C ILE A 11 3.61 11.30 -10.34
N THR A 12 4.00 11.91 -11.46
CA THR A 12 5.38 11.87 -11.95
C THR A 12 6.36 12.56 -11.00
N GLU A 13 5.98 13.67 -10.36
CA GLU A 13 6.80 14.33 -9.35
C GLU A 13 6.96 13.43 -8.10
N ILE A 14 5.86 12.88 -7.61
CA ILE A 14 5.88 11.97 -6.44
C ILE A 14 6.71 10.72 -6.73
N ALA A 15 6.57 10.12 -7.90
CA ALA A 15 7.31 8.93 -8.28
C ALA A 15 8.82 9.19 -8.37
N LYS A 16 9.23 10.37 -8.85
CA LYS A 16 10.64 10.78 -8.85
C LYS A 16 11.15 10.99 -7.42
N GLU A 17 10.36 11.60 -6.54
CA GLU A 17 10.75 11.77 -5.14
C GLU A 17 10.91 10.41 -4.43
N ILE A 18 9.97 9.48 -4.61
CA ILE A 18 10.08 8.12 -4.07
C ILE A 18 11.31 7.41 -4.65
N PHE A 19 11.53 7.50 -5.96
CA PHE A 19 12.71 6.92 -6.62
C PHE A 19 14.01 7.39 -5.97
N GLU A 20 14.17 8.70 -5.76
CA GLU A 20 15.36 9.26 -5.14
C GLU A 20 15.51 8.85 -3.67
N ILE A 21 14.41 8.78 -2.90
CA ILE A 21 14.43 8.31 -1.50
C ILE A 21 14.95 6.88 -1.43
N VAL A 22 14.30 5.96 -2.14
CA VAL A 22 14.63 4.53 -2.12
C VAL A 22 16.06 4.30 -2.64
N ARG A 23 16.49 5.06 -3.66
CA ARG A 23 17.86 4.99 -4.20
C ARG A 23 18.93 5.41 -3.19
N ASN A 24 18.69 6.45 -2.43
CA ASN A 24 19.66 6.95 -1.46
C ASN A 24 19.73 6.08 -0.20
N GLU A 25 18.71 5.27 0.06
CA GLU A 25 18.58 4.46 1.27
C GLU A 25 18.85 2.96 1.05
N GLU A 26 19.26 2.54 -0.15
CA GLU A 26 19.61 1.14 -0.48
C GLU A 26 20.56 0.49 0.55
N SER A 27 21.49 1.28 1.09
CA SER A 27 22.46 0.82 2.09
C SER A 27 21.87 0.45 3.46
N MET A 28 20.60 0.77 3.72
CA MET A 28 19.96 0.59 5.03
C MET A 28 19.21 -0.74 5.20
N ASN A 29 19.12 -1.57 4.15
CA ASN A 29 18.35 -2.83 4.12
C ASN A 29 16.85 -2.67 4.48
N ASP A 30 16.33 -1.45 4.44
CA ASP A 30 14.91 -1.20 4.68
C ASP A 30 14.10 -1.60 3.43
N CYS A 31 12.93 -2.18 3.69
CA CYS A 31 11.92 -2.51 2.70
C CYS A 31 10.96 -1.32 2.57
N PHE A 32 10.60 -0.93 1.34
CA PHE A 32 9.73 0.22 1.08
C PHE A 32 8.40 -0.20 0.45
N GLY A 33 7.35 0.55 0.79
CA GLY A 33 6.03 0.37 0.20
C GLY A 33 5.21 1.65 0.18
N ILE A 34 4.24 1.73 -0.70
CA ILE A 34 3.26 2.81 -0.75
C ILE A 34 1.93 2.37 -0.17
N ARG A 35 1.26 3.26 0.57
CA ARG A 35 -0.01 2.97 1.24
C ARG A 35 -0.96 4.17 1.18
N TRP A 36 -2.24 3.89 0.98
CA TRP A 36 -3.32 4.83 1.26
C TRP A 36 -3.96 4.49 2.60
N ASP A 37 -4.18 5.48 3.45
CA ASP A 37 -4.87 5.29 4.73
C ASP A 37 -5.71 6.53 5.08
N SER A 38 -6.87 6.31 5.69
CA SER A 38 -7.76 7.36 6.20
C SER A 38 -7.26 7.96 7.52
N ALA A 39 -6.48 7.20 8.28
CA ALA A 39 -5.82 7.69 9.48
C ALA A 39 -4.73 8.71 9.12
N LYS A 40 -4.52 9.67 10.03
CA LYS A 40 -3.50 10.71 9.89
C LYS A 40 -2.28 10.34 10.71
N TYR A 41 -1.15 10.14 10.03
CA TYR A 41 0.14 9.87 10.65
C TYR A 41 1.13 10.99 10.35
N ASN A 42 2.17 11.09 11.17
CA ASN A 42 3.34 11.94 10.96
C ASN A 42 4.53 11.09 10.51
N VAL A 43 5.53 11.73 9.91
CA VAL A 43 6.80 11.07 9.58
C VAL A 43 7.42 10.50 10.87
N GLY A 44 7.81 9.22 10.81
CA GLY A 44 8.36 8.46 11.94
C GLY A 44 7.32 7.73 12.80
N ASP A 45 6.01 7.97 12.59
CA ASP A 45 4.98 7.22 13.30
C ASP A 45 4.98 5.75 12.87
N ASN A 46 4.83 4.84 13.84
CA ASN A 46 4.60 3.42 13.57
C ASN A 46 3.20 3.24 13.00
N LEU A 47 3.09 2.47 11.91
CA LEU A 47 1.80 2.08 11.39
C LEU A 47 1.29 0.84 12.15
N PRO A 48 -0.03 0.75 12.38
CA PRO A 48 -0.61 -0.48 12.88
C PRO A 48 -0.40 -1.58 11.84
N ASN A 49 -0.27 -2.81 12.33
CA ASN A 49 -0.42 -3.97 11.47
C ASN A 49 -1.76 -3.84 10.74
N SER A 50 -1.73 -4.12 9.45
CA SER A 50 -2.94 -4.29 8.65
C SER A 50 -3.67 -5.49 9.25
N HIS A 51 -4.93 -5.30 9.60
CA HIS A 51 -5.67 -6.33 10.28
C HIS A 51 -6.09 -7.38 9.25
N GLN A 52 -6.21 -8.62 9.68
CA GLN A 52 -6.97 -9.59 8.91
C GLN A 52 -8.44 -9.24 9.09
N LEU A 53 -9.09 -8.66 8.07
CA LEU A 53 -10.54 -8.81 7.96
C LEU A 53 -10.91 -10.14 7.32
N LEU A 54 -10.04 -10.73 6.50
CA LEU A 54 -10.36 -11.84 5.60
C LEU A 54 -9.18 -12.79 5.41
N GLN A 55 -8.98 -13.70 6.35
CA GLN A 55 -8.68 -15.05 5.87
C GLN A 55 -10.00 -15.60 5.36
N ASP A 56 -10.00 -15.85 4.06
CA ASP A 56 -10.98 -16.63 3.32
C ASP A 56 -12.37 -16.00 3.15
N GLN A 57 -12.75 -15.83 1.90
CA GLN A 57 -14.14 -15.91 1.48
C GLN A 57 -14.84 -17.01 2.30
N GLU A 58 -15.77 -16.66 3.19
CA GLU A 58 -16.53 -17.69 3.88
C GLU A 58 -17.43 -18.36 2.84
N TYR A 59 -17.32 -19.68 2.75
CA TYR A 59 -18.15 -20.49 1.88
C TYR A 59 -19.23 -21.17 2.72
N GLY A 60 -20.47 -21.13 2.23
CA GLY A 60 -21.56 -21.88 2.83
C GLY A 60 -21.37 -23.39 2.64
N GLU A 61 -22.32 -24.20 3.12
CA GLU A 61 -22.27 -25.67 3.01
C GLU A 61 -22.13 -26.24 1.57
N ASN A 62 -22.26 -25.41 0.54
CA ASN A 62 -22.20 -25.80 -0.87
C ASN A 62 -21.00 -25.22 -1.63
N ASP A 63 -19.94 -24.75 -0.95
CA ASP A 63 -18.80 -24.07 -1.56
C ASP A 63 -19.18 -22.79 -2.36
N GLU A 64 -20.33 -22.18 -2.02
CA GLU A 64 -20.75 -20.89 -2.56
C GLU A 64 -20.35 -19.75 -1.62
N PRO A 65 -19.77 -18.64 -2.13
CA PRO A 65 -19.48 -17.43 -1.38
C PRO A 65 -20.68 -16.94 -0.55
N ILE A 66 -20.54 -16.82 0.77
CA ILE A 66 -21.57 -16.21 1.63
C ILE A 66 -21.75 -14.71 1.29
N TYR A 67 -20.67 -14.06 0.80
CA TYR A 67 -20.67 -12.67 0.32
C TYR A 67 -20.10 -12.58 -1.10
N PRO A 68 -20.74 -11.88 -2.06
CA PRO A 68 -20.24 -11.74 -3.42
C PRO A 68 -18.93 -10.93 -3.51
N GLU A 69 -18.01 -11.34 -4.39
CA GLU A 69 -16.84 -10.54 -4.74
C GLU A 69 -17.25 -9.18 -5.33
N GLY A 70 -16.64 -8.09 -4.84
CA GLY A 70 -16.73 -6.77 -5.46
C GLY A 70 -17.99 -5.95 -5.18
N GLU A 71 -18.91 -6.40 -4.31
CA GLU A 71 -20.06 -5.60 -3.85
C GLU A 71 -20.11 -5.47 -2.31
N GLY A 72 -20.58 -4.31 -1.84
CA GLY A 72 -20.78 -4.04 -0.40
C GLY A 72 -19.49 -3.70 0.35
N PHE A 73 -19.38 -4.17 1.60
CA PHE A 73 -18.28 -3.87 2.54
C PHE A 73 -16.89 -4.30 2.04
N TYR A 74 -16.81 -5.01 0.91
CA TYR A 74 -15.60 -5.60 0.32
C TYR A 74 -15.07 -4.85 -0.91
N GLN A 75 -15.83 -3.89 -1.43
CA GLN A 75 -15.41 -3.14 -2.59
C GLN A 75 -14.36 -2.09 -2.19
N GLY A 76 -13.07 -2.40 -2.38
CA GLY A 76 -11.97 -1.46 -2.17
C GLY A 76 -11.13 -1.62 -0.92
N TYR A 77 -11.40 -2.63 -0.10
CA TYR A 77 -10.61 -2.92 1.09
C TYR A 77 -9.50 -3.90 0.75
N PHE A 78 -8.27 -3.39 0.66
CA PHE A 78 -7.07 -4.19 0.89
C PHE A 78 -6.77 -4.12 2.39
N ASP A 79 -7.39 -5.01 3.15
CA ASP A 79 -6.98 -5.30 4.52
C ASP A 79 -7.25 -6.77 4.84
N ALA A 80 -6.62 -7.64 4.06
CA ALA A 80 -6.49 -9.04 4.36
C ALA A 80 -5.02 -9.35 4.60
N GLY A 81 -4.42 -8.67 5.59
CA GLY A 81 -3.01 -8.87 5.93
C GLY A 81 -2.77 -10.32 6.35
N GLU A 82 -2.44 -11.21 5.42
CA GLU A 82 -2.23 -12.64 5.69
C GLU A 82 -1.18 -12.90 6.79
N LEU A 83 -0.31 -11.91 6.99
CA LEU A 83 0.88 -12.01 7.81
C LEU A 83 1.00 -10.80 8.75
N ASN A 84 1.77 -10.96 9.83
CA ASN A 84 1.93 -9.92 10.85
C ASN A 84 2.75 -8.74 10.30
N GLY A 85 2.07 -7.72 9.80
CA GLY A 85 2.71 -6.49 9.36
C GLY A 85 1.76 -5.52 8.68
N THR A 86 2.34 -4.53 8.01
CA THR A 86 1.63 -3.43 7.35
C THR A 86 1.56 -3.71 5.85
N CYS A 87 0.35 -3.90 5.31
CA CYS A 87 0.12 -4.10 3.87
C CYS A 87 0.41 -2.82 3.09
N SER A 88 1.02 -3.00 1.92
CA SER A 88 1.42 -1.94 1.00
C SER A 88 1.63 -2.48 -0.41
N LEU A 89 1.80 -1.59 -1.39
CA LEU A 89 2.42 -1.96 -2.67
C LEU A 89 3.93 -1.72 -2.57
N GLY A 90 4.71 -2.77 -2.71
CA GLY A 90 6.16 -2.72 -2.56
C GLY A 90 6.83 -1.83 -3.60
N ILE A 91 7.86 -1.10 -3.19
CA ILE A 91 8.74 -0.33 -4.07
C ILE A 91 10.15 -0.91 -3.97
N ASP A 92 10.68 -1.32 -5.11
CA ASP A 92 12.01 -1.89 -5.19
C ASP A 92 13.02 -0.83 -5.65
N PHE A 93 14.27 -0.91 -5.17
CA PHE A 93 15.37 -0.07 -5.63
C PHE A 93 15.62 -0.14 -7.15
N TYR A 94 15.29 -1.26 -7.77
CA TYR A 94 15.39 -1.46 -9.21
C TYR A 94 14.18 -0.91 -9.99
N ASP A 95 13.12 -0.44 -9.31
CA ASP A 95 11.99 0.18 -9.99
C ASP A 95 12.38 1.55 -10.57
N SER A 96 12.00 1.78 -11.83
CA SER A 96 12.11 3.11 -12.43
C SER A 96 10.99 4.03 -11.93
N ALA A 97 11.19 5.34 -12.03
CA ALA A 97 10.15 6.32 -11.69
C ALA A 97 8.84 6.08 -12.46
N GLU A 98 8.90 5.60 -13.71
CA GLU A 98 7.71 5.25 -14.49
C GLU A 98 6.99 4.02 -13.92
N LYS A 99 7.72 3.01 -13.43
CA LYS A 99 7.12 1.85 -12.78
C LYS A 99 6.49 2.24 -11.43
N ILE A 100 7.16 3.09 -10.66
CA ILE A 100 6.63 3.65 -9.41
C ILE A 100 5.35 4.44 -9.70
N ALA A 101 5.33 5.30 -10.72
CA ALA A 101 4.14 6.05 -11.12
C ALA A 101 2.94 5.13 -11.42
N ARG A 102 3.16 4.04 -12.14
CA ARG A 102 2.11 3.03 -12.42
C ARG A 102 1.60 2.35 -11.15
N LYS A 103 2.48 2.08 -10.18
CA LYS A 103 2.07 1.54 -8.86
C LYS A 103 1.23 2.55 -8.10
N ILE A 104 1.57 3.84 -8.13
CA ILE A 104 0.76 4.92 -7.53
C ILE A 104 -0.61 4.97 -8.20
N GLU A 105 -0.67 4.96 -9.54
CA GLU A 105 -1.94 4.94 -10.28
C GLU A 105 -2.81 3.74 -9.94
N LYS A 106 -2.22 2.53 -9.89
CA LYS A 106 -2.90 1.29 -9.47
C LYS A 106 -3.42 1.43 -8.03
N SER A 107 -2.60 1.99 -7.13
CA SER A 107 -2.94 2.17 -5.72
C SER A 107 -4.08 3.13 -5.47
N ASN A 108 -4.35 4.06 -6.40
CA ASN A 108 -5.44 5.02 -6.24
C ASN A 108 -6.82 4.36 -6.20
N LEU A 109 -6.95 3.13 -6.69
CA LEU A 109 -8.16 2.32 -6.47
C LEU A 109 -8.49 2.18 -4.98
N TYR A 110 -7.52 2.37 -4.07
CA TYR A 110 -7.71 2.28 -2.62
C TYR A 110 -8.08 3.61 -1.96
N ASN A 111 -8.16 4.71 -2.72
CA ASN A 111 -8.65 6.00 -2.25
C ASN A 111 -10.16 6.15 -2.53
N TYR A 112 -10.97 5.20 -2.06
CA TYR A 112 -12.40 5.09 -2.42
C TYR A 112 -13.22 6.34 -2.13
N ASN A 113 -12.97 7.00 -0.99
CA ASN A 113 -13.74 8.17 -0.55
C ASN A 113 -13.04 9.50 -0.86
N GLY A 114 -11.85 9.48 -1.48
CA GLY A 114 -11.04 10.69 -1.72
C GLY A 114 -10.39 11.31 -0.48
N ASP A 115 -10.70 10.80 0.72
CA ASP A 115 -10.24 11.33 2.00
C ASP A 115 -8.96 10.67 2.53
N SER A 116 -8.48 9.61 1.86
CA SER A 116 -7.26 8.91 2.26
C SER A 116 -6.02 9.75 1.98
N LYS A 117 -5.02 9.60 2.82
CA LYS A 117 -3.69 10.17 2.68
C LYS A 117 -2.74 9.15 2.07
N PHE A 118 -1.78 9.64 1.28
CA PHE A 118 -0.81 8.81 0.60
C PHE A 118 0.54 8.86 1.32
N TYR A 119 1.06 7.68 1.62
CA TYR A 119 2.25 7.50 2.43
C TYR A 119 3.27 6.64 1.70
N LEU A 120 4.54 7.03 1.79
CA LEU A 120 5.66 6.09 1.65
C LEU A 120 5.98 5.56 3.04
N ILE A 121 6.02 4.25 3.18
CA ILE A 121 6.32 3.56 4.43
C ILE A 121 7.59 2.72 4.26
N GLN A 122 8.26 2.44 5.37
CA GLN A 122 9.44 1.61 5.40
C GLN A 122 9.48 0.70 6.62
N GLY A 123 10.24 -0.39 6.56
CA GLY A 123 10.51 -1.24 7.70
C GLY A 123 11.66 -2.22 7.47
N PRO A 124 12.17 -2.85 8.54
CA PRO A 124 13.39 -3.68 8.49
C PRO A 124 13.21 -5.02 7.77
N TYR A 125 11.98 -5.45 7.56
CA TYR A 125 11.67 -6.74 6.95
C TYR A 125 10.32 -6.65 6.24
N ALA A 126 10.22 -7.37 5.13
CA ALA A 126 8.97 -7.54 4.46
C ALA A 126 8.88 -8.88 3.75
N GLU A 127 7.65 -9.32 3.54
CA GLU A 127 7.30 -10.53 2.83
C GLU A 127 6.22 -10.25 1.78
N GLY A 128 6.23 -11.03 0.70
CA GLY A 128 5.24 -10.88 -0.37
C GLY A 128 3.86 -11.29 0.13
N GLY A 129 2.86 -10.48 -0.22
CA GLY A 129 1.46 -10.87 -0.07
C GLY A 129 0.99 -11.74 -1.23
N VAL A 130 -0.32 -11.98 -1.31
CA VAL A 130 -0.94 -12.77 -2.40
C VAL A 130 -1.06 -11.96 -3.67
N ASP A 131 -1.29 -10.66 -3.53
CA ASP A 131 -1.52 -9.79 -4.68
C ASP A 131 -0.21 -9.37 -5.35
N LEU A 132 -0.28 -9.20 -6.68
CA LEU A 132 0.88 -8.76 -7.45
C LEU A 132 1.34 -7.37 -6.99
N ASP A 133 2.63 -7.29 -6.64
CA ASP A 133 3.32 -6.14 -6.03
C ASP A 133 2.93 -5.86 -4.56
N GLU A 134 2.13 -6.71 -3.91
CA GLU A 134 1.82 -6.57 -2.49
C GLU A 134 3.02 -6.92 -1.62
N LEU A 135 3.23 -6.11 -0.59
CA LEU A 135 4.30 -6.28 0.37
C LEU A 135 3.78 -6.03 1.80
N ILE A 136 3.98 -7.01 2.68
CA ILE A 136 3.66 -6.92 4.11
C ILE A 136 4.92 -6.53 4.87
N ILE A 137 4.97 -5.29 5.36
CA ILE A 137 6.16 -4.72 6.01
C ILE A 137 6.03 -4.82 7.53
N ALA A 138 6.96 -5.52 8.17
CA ALA A 138 7.01 -5.65 9.63
C ALA A 138 7.49 -4.34 10.29
N ASN A 139 6.86 -3.94 11.40
CA ASN A 139 7.20 -2.70 12.14
C ASN A 139 7.31 -1.46 11.24
N ALA A 140 6.36 -1.29 10.32
CA ALA A 140 6.43 -0.22 9.35
C ALA A 140 6.32 1.15 10.02
N THR A 141 7.08 2.11 9.51
CA THR A 141 7.05 3.52 9.91
C THR A 141 6.77 4.41 8.70
N VAL A 142 6.15 5.57 8.94
CA VAL A 142 5.93 6.56 7.87
C VAL A 142 7.25 7.22 7.52
N ARG A 143 7.68 7.05 6.26
CA ARG A 143 8.89 7.70 5.76
C ARG A 143 8.60 9.10 5.21
N THR A 144 7.57 9.21 4.38
CA THR A 144 7.14 10.46 3.72
C THR A 144 5.62 10.48 3.52
N ILE A 145 5.05 11.69 3.49
CA ILE A 145 3.61 11.96 3.26
C ILE A 145 3.49 12.86 2.02
N PHE A 146 2.48 12.61 1.17
CA PHE A 146 2.24 13.37 -0.06
C PHE A 146 0.84 13.98 -0.13
#